data_AF-A0ABD3SLT3-F1
#
_entry.id   AF-A0ABD3SLT3-F1
#
_cell.length_a   1.000
_cell.length_b   1.000
_cell.length_c   1.000
_cell.angle_alpha   90.00
_cell.angle_beta   90.00
_cell.angle_gamma   90.00
#
_symmetry.space_group_name_H-M   'P 1'
#
loop_
_entity.id
_entity.type
_entity.pdbx_description
1 polymer ?
#
loop_
_entity_poly.entity_id
_entity_poly.type
_entity_poly.pdbx_seq_one_letter_code
_entity_poly.pdbx_strand_id
1 'polypeptide(L)'
;MASPVLNSLLLLCFLFFSTTYASSNSTNSLKSHLSSIKSICKSTPYPEQCFNSLKLSISINISPNILTFILQSLKTALSEGLKLSNLLSEVGQTNLVEKQRGTIQDCQELHQITLSSLQKSMSKISSSDSRKLSDARAFLSAALTNKITCLEGLSSSSGPIKQSILNSLTNTYIHVSNSLSIISKPVSKRGGNNRRLLGFPRWLSGKSRRILQSSGDENDLGEVLTVSADGSGNFTTISDAINFAPNNSVDRVFIYVKEGFYEENVEIPSWKMNIVLLGDGSDVTVISGKRSVDDGWTTFRSATVAVSGEGFLARDISFENTAGPEKHQAVALRINADLSAVYRCTIDGYQDTLYVHSFRQFYRECDIYGTIDYIFGNAAVVFQGCNIISKMPLPGQGTVITSQSRNSPDEDTGISLQNCSILATDDLSSNSSSVKSYLGRPWRNYSTTVYLESYIDDFIEPEGWSNWVGDQGLDTLYYGEYENYGPGSAIDGRVSWAGYHVMEYSDAAKFTVSEFITGEEWLDSTSFPYDDGV
;
A
#
# COMPACT_ATOMS: atom_id res chain seq x y z
N MET A 1 6.85 -18.05 -99.64
CA MET A 1 7.80 -17.44 -98.67
C MET A 1 7.07 -17.30 -97.34
N ALA A 2 7.59 -17.96 -96.27
CA ALA A 2 7.25 -17.92 -94.82
C ALA A 2 5.76 -18.08 -94.39
N SER A 3 5.17 -19.20 -93.91
CA SER A 3 5.47 -20.32 -92.95
C SER A 3 5.32 -19.94 -91.45
N PRO A 4 4.76 -20.77 -90.51
CA PRO A 4 4.34 -22.19 -90.61
C PRO A 4 2.92 -22.54 -90.08
N VAL A 5 2.42 -23.70 -90.49
CA VAL A 5 1.23 -24.39 -89.94
C VAL A 5 1.66 -25.77 -89.44
N LEU A 6 1.31 -26.05 -88.18
CA LEU A 6 0.89 -27.32 -87.58
C LEU A 6 1.71 -28.61 -87.82
N ASN A 7 2.18 -29.22 -86.73
CA ASN A 7 2.06 -30.67 -86.59
C ASN A 7 1.86 -31.10 -85.12
N SER A 8 0.82 -31.94 -85.00
CA SER A 8 0.21 -32.59 -83.84
C SER A 8 1.18 -33.48 -83.04
N LEU A 9 0.94 -33.69 -81.73
CA LEU A 9 0.51 -34.98 -81.14
C LEU A 9 0.76 -35.09 -79.61
N LEU A 10 -0.25 -35.69 -78.94
CA LEU A 10 -0.21 -36.58 -77.76
C LEU A 10 -0.69 -36.08 -76.38
N LEU A 11 -1.76 -36.78 -75.95
CA LEU A 11 -2.13 -37.29 -74.61
C LEU A 11 -2.63 -36.28 -73.56
N LEU A 12 -3.93 -36.27 -73.24
CA LEU A 12 -4.68 -37.18 -72.34
C LEU A 12 -4.47 -36.92 -70.84
N CYS A 13 -5.61 -36.77 -70.15
CA CYS A 13 -5.85 -36.94 -68.71
C CYS A 13 -5.39 -35.81 -67.79
N PHE A 14 -6.32 -34.96 -67.33
CA PHE A 14 -7.02 -35.14 -66.05
C PHE A 14 -7.89 -33.91 -65.73
N LEU A 15 -9.22 -34.13 -65.71
CA LEU A 15 -10.15 -33.32 -64.93
C LEU A 15 -10.02 -33.72 -63.45
N PHE A 16 -10.36 -32.76 -62.57
CA PHE A 16 -10.55 -32.86 -61.11
C PHE A 16 -9.28 -32.82 -60.23
N PHE A 17 -9.02 -31.65 -59.63
CA PHE A 17 -9.09 -31.42 -58.17
C PHE A 17 -8.78 -29.95 -57.88
N SER A 18 -9.81 -29.10 -57.89
CA SER A 18 -9.77 -27.78 -57.28
C SER A 18 -10.05 -27.93 -55.78
N THR A 19 -9.04 -28.30 -55.00
CA THR A 19 -9.11 -28.27 -53.54
C THR A 19 -7.92 -27.54 -52.94
N THR A 20 -8.25 -26.40 -52.33
CA THR A 20 -7.64 -25.88 -51.08
C THR A 20 -6.13 -25.70 -51.05
N TYR A 21 -5.66 -24.52 -51.48
CA TYR A 21 -4.39 -23.95 -51.04
C TYR A 21 -4.63 -22.60 -50.35
N ALA A 22 -5.26 -22.65 -49.16
CA ALA A 22 -5.37 -21.51 -48.25
C ALA A 22 -5.64 -21.99 -46.81
N SER A 23 -4.67 -22.64 -46.14
CA SER A 23 -4.78 -22.86 -44.67
C SER A 23 -3.47 -23.08 -43.88
N SER A 24 -2.29 -23.11 -44.52
CA SER A 24 -1.03 -23.43 -43.81
C SER A 24 -0.38 -22.23 -43.09
N ASN A 25 -0.55 -20.99 -43.56
CA ASN A 25 0.10 -19.82 -42.94
C ASN A 25 -0.62 -19.32 -41.68
N SER A 26 -1.95 -19.40 -41.60
CA SER A 26 -2.73 -18.96 -40.43
C SER A 26 -2.55 -19.88 -39.22
N THR A 27 -2.43 -21.19 -39.45
CA THR A 27 -2.26 -22.20 -38.40
C THR A 27 -0.89 -22.14 -37.73
N ASN A 28 0.17 -21.79 -38.47
CA ASN A 28 1.52 -21.62 -37.92
C ASN A 28 1.66 -20.34 -37.07
N SER A 29 1.08 -19.22 -37.51
CA SER A 29 1.03 -17.97 -36.72
C SER A 29 0.27 -18.17 -35.40
N LEU A 30 -0.90 -18.81 -35.47
CA LEU A 30 -1.73 -19.11 -34.30
C LEU A 30 -1.00 -19.96 -33.26
N LYS A 31 -0.30 -21.02 -33.70
CA LYS A 31 0.49 -21.89 -32.82
C LYS A 31 1.63 -21.14 -32.14
N SER A 32 2.32 -20.24 -32.86
CA SER A 32 3.42 -19.44 -32.31
C SER A 32 2.95 -18.40 -31.26
N HIS A 33 1.75 -17.84 -31.43
CA HIS A 33 1.15 -16.95 -30.45
C HIS A 33 0.72 -17.70 -29.18
N LEU A 34 0.14 -18.90 -29.34
CA LEU A 34 -0.25 -19.75 -28.21
C LEU A 34 0.95 -20.22 -27.39
N SER A 35 2.09 -20.54 -28.01
CA SER A 35 3.30 -20.93 -27.29
C SER A 35 3.92 -19.76 -26.52
N SER A 36 3.96 -18.56 -27.13
CA SER A 36 4.44 -17.33 -26.49
C SER A 36 3.60 -16.97 -25.25
N ILE A 37 2.28 -17.10 -25.35
CA ILE A 37 1.35 -16.87 -24.24
C ILE A 37 1.56 -17.88 -23.10
N LYS A 38 1.71 -19.17 -23.41
CA LYS A 38 2.03 -20.18 -22.38
C LYS A 38 3.33 -19.86 -21.66
N SER A 39 4.33 -19.36 -22.37
CA SER A 39 5.60 -18.96 -21.76
C SER A 39 5.44 -17.81 -20.78
N ILE A 40 4.67 -16.76 -21.13
CA ILE A 40 4.41 -15.60 -20.27
C ILE A 40 3.60 -16.02 -19.02
N CYS A 41 2.56 -16.82 -19.20
CA CYS A 41 1.67 -17.20 -18.11
C CYS A 41 2.30 -18.20 -17.12
N LYS A 42 3.36 -18.92 -17.51
CA LYS A 42 3.98 -19.95 -16.67
C LYS A 42 4.51 -19.40 -15.34
N SER A 43 5.00 -18.17 -15.33
CA SER A 43 5.56 -17.52 -14.13
C SER A 43 4.53 -16.72 -13.33
N THR A 44 3.24 -16.78 -13.69
CA THR A 44 2.19 -16.06 -12.96
C THR A 44 1.64 -16.89 -11.81
N PRO A 45 1.10 -16.25 -10.75
CA PRO A 45 0.43 -16.96 -9.66
C PRO A 45 -0.76 -17.82 -10.12
N TYR A 46 -1.45 -17.44 -11.20
CA TYR A 46 -2.59 -18.18 -11.75
C TYR A 46 -2.44 -18.43 -13.27
N PRO A 47 -1.61 -19.43 -13.69
CA PRO A 47 -1.25 -19.66 -15.09
C PRO A 47 -2.43 -20.01 -16.00
N GLU A 48 -3.38 -20.80 -15.53
CA GLU A 48 -4.55 -21.23 -16.32
C GLU A 48 -5.49 -20.07 -16.60
N GLN A 49 -5.77 -19.23 -15.59
CA GLN A 49 -6.59 -18.04 -15.73
C GLN A 49 -5.88 -16.98 -16.59
N CYS A 50 -4.55 -16.87 -16.46
CA CYS A 50 -3.73 -16.07 -17.39
C CYS A 50 -3.93 -16.55 -18.83
N PHE A 51 -3.77 -17.85 -19.09
CA PHE A 51 -3.89 -18.44 -20.43
C PHE A 51 -5.29 -18.27 -21.03
N ASN A 52 -6.34 -18.55 -20.24
CA ASN A 52 -7.73 -18.48 -20.69
C ASN A 52 -8.17 -17.05 -21.03
N SER A 53 -7.75 -16.06 -20.23
CA SER A 53 -8.02 -14.63 -20.51
C SER A 53 -7.48 -14.21 -21.88
N LEU A 54 -6.37 -14.82 -22.30
CA LEU A 54 -5.66 -14.47 -23.54
C LEU A 54 -6.14 -15.20 -24.76
N LYS A 55 -6.73 -16.39 -24.60
CA LYS A 55 -7.33 -17.13 -25.72
C LYS A 55 -8.36 -16.29 -26.48
N LEU A 56 -9.07 -15.40 -25.78
CA LEU A 56 -10.05 -14.47 -26.37
C LEU A 56 -9.41 -13.38 -27.25
N SER A 57 -8.18 -12.95 -26.95
CA SER A 57 -7.47 -11.88 -27.68
C SER A 57 -6.94 -12.31 -29.06
N ILE A 58 -6.62 -13.60 -29.20
CA ILE A 58 -6.13 -14.20 -30.43
C ILE A 58 -7.22 -14.24 -31.52
N SER A 59 -8.49 -14.28 -31.12
CA SER A 59 -9.65 -14.21 -32.02
C SER A 59 -9.73 -12.89 -32.82
N ILE A 60 -8.98 -11.86 -32.42
CA ILE A 60 -9.03 -10.49 -32.98
C ILE A 60 -7.76 -10.15 -33.79
N ASN A 61 -6.87 -11.11 -34.05
CA ASN A 61 -5.67 -10.94 -34.91
C ASN A 61 -4.70 -9.83 -34.44
N ILE A 62 -4.58 -9.61 -33.13
CA ILE A 62 -3.63 -8.67 -32.51
C ILE A 62 -2.31 -9.41 -32.24
N SER A 63 -1.16 -8.83 -32.61
CA SER A 63 0.14 -9.41 -32.25
C SER A 63 0.30 -9.35 -30.72
N PRO A 64 0.46 -10.49 -30.01
CA PRO A 64 0.57 -10.49 -28.56
C PRO A 64 1.90 -9.86 -28.14
N ASN A 65 1.83 -8.72 -27.46
CA ASN A 65 2.93 -8.10 -26.71
C ASN A 65 2.55 -8.11 -25.21
N ILE A 66 3.53 -8.19 -24.31
CA ILE A 66 3.36 -8.22 -22.85
C ILE A 66 2.49 -7.06 -22.35
N LEU A 67 2.62 -5.86 -22.93
CA LEU A 67 1.79 -4.69 -22.59
C LEU A 67 0.32 -4.90 -22.95
N THR A 68 0.04 -5.44 -24.14
CA THR A 68 -1.33 -5.77 -24.56
C THR A 68 -1.95 -6.85 -23.68
N PHE A 69 -1.12 -7.79 -23.18
CA PHE A 69 -1.55 -8.78 -22.18
C PHE A 69 -2.00 -8.09 -20.88
N ILE A 70 -1.14 -7.25 -20.29
CA ILE A 70 -1.42 -6.66 -18.97
C ILE A 70 -2.71 -5.83 -19.07
N LEU A 71 -2.83 -5.01 -20.11
CA LEU A 71 -4.02 -4.20 -20.35
C LEU A 71 -5.29 -5.04 -20.52
N GLN A 72 -5.22 -6.19 -21.18
CA GLN A 72 -6.37 -7.07 -21.33
C GLN A 72 -6.74 -7.76 -20.01
N SER A 73 -5.75 -8.21 -19.24
CA SER A 73 -5.97 -8.81 -17.92
C SER A 73 -6.63 -7.81 -16.96
N LEU A 74 -6.14 -6.57 -16.94
CA LEU A 74 -6.73 -5.49 -16.15
C LEU A 74 -8.15 -5.10 -16.61
N LYS A 75 -8.44 -5.14 -17.92
CA LYS A 75 -9.81 -4.96 -18.43
C LYS A 75 -10.76 -6.05 -17.92
N THR A 76 -10.30 -7.31 -17.90
CA THR A 76 -11.09 -8.41 -17.33
C THR A 76 -11.28 -8.20 -15.82
N ALA A 77 -10.24 -7.82 -15.09
CA ALA A 77 -10.33 -7.48 -13.67
C ALA A 77 -11.36 -6.38 -13.41
N LEU A 78 -11.35 -5.31 -14.22
CA LEU A 78 -12.32 -4.21 -14.11
C LEU A 78 -13.75 -4.69 -14.39
N SER A 79 -13.94 -5.52 -15.42
CA SER A 79 -15.25 -6.09 -15.76
C SER A 79 -15.81 -6.98 -14.64
N GLU A 80 -15.00 -7.88 -14.08
CA GLU A 80 -15.41 -8.71 -12.93
C GLU A 80 -15.61 -7.86 -11.67
N GLY A 81 -14.78 -6.85 -11.46
CA GLY A 81 -14.90 -5.90 -10.36
C GLY A 81 -16.20 -5.08 -10.40
N LEU A 82 -16.71 -4.72 -11.58
CA LEU A 82 -18.02 -4.07 -11.69
C LEU A 82 -19.15 -5.01 -11.26
N LYS A 83 -19.07 -6.32 -11.57
CA LYS A 83 -20.04 -7.31 -11.08
C LYS A 83 -19.99 -7.44 -9.56
N LEU A 84 -18.77 -7.45 -8.99
CA LEU A 84 -18.58 -7.46 -7.54
C LEU A 84 -19.17 -6.20 -6.89
N SER A 85 -19.07 -5.04 -7.54
CA SER A 85 -19.65 -3.78 -7.01
C SER A 85 -21.16 -3.88 -6.89
N ASN A 86 -21.83 -4.41 -7.92
CA ASN A 86 -23.27 -4.65 -7.88
C ASN A 86 -23.62 -5.61 -6.74
N LEU A 87 -22.89 -6.74 -6.64
CA LEU A 87 -23.10 -7.72 -5.58
C LEU A 87 -22.93 -7.11 -4.18
N LEU A 88 -21.88 -6.31 -3.95
CA LEU A 88 -21.63 -5.63 -2.68
C LEU A 88 -22.70 -4.57 -2.37
N SER A 89 -23.25 -3.90 -3.37
CA SER A 89 -24.33 -2.91 -3.18
C SER A 89 -25.67 -3.55 -2.82
N GLU A 90 -25.93 -4.76 -3.29
CA GLU A 90 -27.15 -5.53 -3.01
C GLU A 90 -27.13 -6.17 -1.61
N VAL A 91 -25.97 -6.24 -0.94
CA VAL A 91 -25.84 -6.90 0.37
C VAL A 91 -26.75 -6.27 1.42
N GLY A 92 -26.99 -4.96 1.38
CA GLY A 92 -27.92 -4.27 2.28
C GLY A 92 -29.38 -4.76 2.20
N GLN A 93 -29.73 -5.54 1.17
CA GLN A 93 -31.05 -6.17 1.00
C GLN A 93 -31.05 -7.68 1.30
N THR A 94 -29.90 -8.27 1.68
CA THR A 94 -29.73 -9.73 1.82
C THR A 94 -29.15 -10.13 3.18
N ASN A 95 -29.42 -11.37 3.60
CA ASN A 95 -29.12 -11.93 4.93
C ASN A 95 -27.61 -12.18 5.19
N LEU A 96 -26.72 -11.20 4.97
CA LEU A 96 -25.37 -11.28 5.54
C LEU A 96 -25.42 -10.79 6.99
N VAL A 97 -24.90 -11.60 7.91
CA VAL A 97 -24.75 -11.26 9.32
C VAL A 97 -23.29 -10.92 9.58
N GLU A 98 -23.02 -9.64 9.78
CA GLU A 98 -21.70 -9.12 10.13
C GLU A 98 -21.45 -9.33 11.63
N LYS A 99 -20.28 -9.88 11.99
CA LYS A 99 -19.87 -9.96 13.40
C LYS A 99 -19.37 -8.61 13.92
N GLN A 100 -18.62 -7.90 13.07
CA GLN A 100 -18.08 -6.57 13.33
C GLN A 100 -18.77 -5.55 12.44
N ARG A 101 -19.15 -4.43 13.03
CA ARG A 101 -19.81 -3.30 12.38
C ARG A 101 -18.95 -2.76 11.25
N GLY A 102 -19.54 -2.70 10.05
CA GLY A 102 -18.94 -2.05 8.90
C GLY A 102 -18.08 -2.97 8.03
N THR A 103 -18.07 -4.28 8.26
CA THR A 103 -17.39 -5.27 7.41
C THR A 103 -17.69 -5.08 5.92
N ILE A 104 -18.96 -4.92 5.55
CA ILE A 104 -19.38 -4.74 4.15
C ILE A 104 -19.09 -3.34 3.65
N GLN A 105 -19.20 -2.35 4.54
CA GLN A 105 -18.81 -0.98 4.20
C GLN A 105 -17.31 -0.92 3.86
N ASP A 106 -16.46 -1.64 4.60
CA ASP A 106 -15.02 -1.76 4.33
C ASP A 106 -14.79 -2.40 2.96
N CYS A 107 -15.44 -3.52 2.69
CA CYS A 107 -15.38 -4.17 1.38
C CYS A 107 -15.81 -3.25 0.24
N GLN A 108 -16.88 -2.46 0.42
CA GLN A 108 -17.36 -1.50 -0.58
C GLN A 108 -16.34 -0.38 -0.83
N GLU A 109 -15.85 0.26 0.22
CA GLU A 109 -14.89 1.37 0.12
C GLU A 109 -13.56 0.90 -0.51
N LEU A 110 -12.99 -0.18 0.02
CA LEU A 110 -11.74 -0.76 -0.45
C LEU A 110 -11.85 -1.23 -1.91
N HIS A 111 -13.01 -1.79 -2.29
CA HIS A 111 -13.24 -2.22 -3.67
C HIS A 111 -13.39 -1.03 -4.64
N GLN A 112 -14.03 0.06 -4.22
CA GLN A 112 -14.08 1.29 -5.02
C GLN A 112 -12.68 1.87 -5.26
N ILE A 113 -11.84 1.89 -4.22
CA ILE A 113 -10.42 2.30 -4.33
C ILE A 113 -9.67 1.35 -5.29
N THR A 114 -9.93 0.04 -5.23
CA THR A 114 -9.38 -0.92 -6.18
C THR A 114 -9.74 -0.57 -7.62
N LEU A 115 -11.02 -0.31 -7.93
CA LEU A 115 -11.44 0.00 -9.30
C LEU A 115 -10.73 1.24 -9.85
N SER A 116 -10.60 2.30 -9.03
CA SER A 116 -9.82 3.49 -9.38
C SER A 116 -8.36 3.16 -9.63
N SER A 117 -7.76 2.34 -8.76
CA SER A 117 -6.37 1.88 -8.89
C SER A 117 -6.15 1.10 -10.19
N LEU A 118 -7.06 0.19 -10.57
CA LEU A 118 -6.97 -0.55 -11.83
C LEU A 118 -7.01 0.37 -13.06
N GLN A 119 -7.90 1.36 -13.06
CA GLN A 119 -8.00 2.35 -14.14
C GLN A 119 -6.73 3.19 -14.24
N LYS A 120 -6.19 3.66 -13.09
CA LYS A 120 -4.91 4.38 -13.04
C LYS A 120 -3.76 3.51 -13.55
N SER A 121 -3.64 2.26 -13.10
CA SER A 121 -2.61 1.32 -13.58
C SER A 121 -2.65 1.15 -15.09
N MET A 122 -3.84 0.97 -15.69
CA MET A 122 -3.97 0.86 -17.15
C MET A 122 -3.40 2.09 -17.87
N SER A 123 -3.74 3.31 -17.40
CA SER A 123 -3.24 4.56 -18.00
C SER A 123 -1.71 4.67 -17.93
N LYS A 124 -1.12 4.20 -16.82
CA LYS A 124 0.32 4.22 -16.58
C LYS A 124 1.05 3.20 -17.45
N ILE A 125 0.52 1.99 -17.57
CA ILE A 125 1.10 0.91 -18.40
C ILE A 125 1.09 1.27 -19.89
N SER A 126 0.03 1.92 -20.39
CA SER A 126 -0.04 2.32 -21.80
C SER A 126 1.07 3.27 -22.25
N SER A 127 1.74 3.96 -21.32
CA SER A 127 2.80 4.92 -21.63
C SER A 127 4.19 4.31 -21.83
N SER A 128 4.42 3.06 -21.38
CA SER A 128 5.72 2.35 -21.42
C SER A 128 6.92 3.08 -20.76
N ASP A 129 6.70 4.10 -19.93
CA ASP A 129 7.74 4.73 -19.09
C ASP A 129 7.96 3.87 -17.83
N SER A 130 9.21 3.49 -17.55
CA SER A 130 9.56 2.66 -16.39
C SER A 130 9.08 3.24 -15.06
N ARG A 131 9.07 4.58 -14.91
CA ARG A 131 8.57 5.24 -13.70
C ARG A 131 7.08 5.03 -13.53
N LYS A 132 6.32 5.16 -14.62
CA LYS A 132 4.87 4.90 -14.63
C LYS A 132 4.56 3.41 -14.38
N LEU A 133 5.46 2.49 -14.71
CA LEU A 133 5.30 1.08 -14.32
C LEU A 133 5.43 0.89 -12.81
N SER A 134 6.28 1.64 -12.10
CA SER A 134 6.36 1.60 -10.64
C SER A 134 5.05 2.05 -9.99
N ASP A 135 4.45 3.16 -10.47
CA ASP A 135 3.11 3.60 -10.03
C ASP A 135 2.06 2.50 -10.25
N ALA A 136 2.08 1.86 -11.43
CA ALA A 136 1.14 0.80 -11.74
C ALA A 136 1.29 -0.39 -10.79
N ARG A 137 2.52 -0.74 -10.39
CA ARG A 137 2.78 -1.80 -9.41
C ARG A 137 2.26 -1.41 -8.02
N ALA A 138 2.55 -0.19 -7.55
CA ALA A 138 2.05 0.33 -6.27
C ALA A 138 0.51 0.26 -6.19
N PHE A 139 -0.19 0.69 -7.25
CA PHE A 139 -1.65 0.62 -7.33
C PHE A 139 -2.20 -0.81 -7.32
N LEU A 140 -1.53 -1.76 -7.98
CA LEU A 140 -1.96 -3.17 -7.99
C LEU A 140 -1.66 -3.88 -6.66
N SER A 141 -0.55 -3.55 -6.00
CA SER A 141 -0.26 -4.03 -4.64
C SER A 141 -1.29 -3.52 -3.63
N ALA A 142 -1.67 -2.24 -3.73
CA ALA A 142 -2.75 -1.70 -2.90
C ALA A 142 -4.10 -2.38 -3.17
N ALA A 143 -4.45 -2.67 -4.42
CA ALA A 143 -5.64 -3.45 -4.76
C ALA A 143 -5.63 -4.85 -4.11
N LEU A 144 -4.50 -5.56 -4.16
CA LEU A 144 -4.38 -6.86 -3.49
C LEU A 144 -4.50 -6.74 -1.97
N THR A 145 -3.99 -5.66 -1.38
CA THR A 145 -4.16 -5.38 0.05
C THR A 145 -5.62 -5.14 0.41
N ASN A 146 -6.32 -4.29 -0.35
CA ASN A 146 -7.75 -4.00 -0.20
C ASN A 146 -8.60 -5.29 -0.20
N LYS A 147 -8.28 -6.24 -1.08
CA LYS A 147 -8.91 -7.57 -1.10
C LYS A 147 -8.69 -8.32 0.21
N ILE A 148 -7.46 -8.35 0.72
CA ILE A 148 -7.14 -9.11 1.94
C ILE A 148 -7.91 -8.54 3.14
N THR A 149 -7.92 -7.23 3.34
CA THR A 149 -8.69 -6.58 4.42
C THR A 149 -10.19 -6.89 4.33
N CYS A 150 -10.77 -6.85 3.11
CA CYS A 150 -12.16 -7.26 2.91
C CYS A 150 -12.39 -8.75 3.25
N LEU A 151 -11.48 -9.65 2.85
CA LEU A 151 -11.58 -11.08 3.17
C LEU A 151 -11.48 -11.35 4.67
N GLU A 152 -10.67 -10.59 5.40
CA GLU A 152 -10.55 -10.70 6.86
C GLU A 152 -11.85 -10.34 7.56
N GLY A 153 -12.47 -9.21 7.21
CA GLY A 153 -13.80 -8.86 7.75
C GLY A 153 -14.86 -9.91 7.38
N LEU A 154 -14.87 -10.40 6.14
CA LEU A 154 -15.80 -11.43 5.71
C LEU A 154 -15.57 -12.78 6.41
N SER A 155 -14.35 -13.07 6.87
CA SER A 155 -14.01 -14.34 7.52
C SER A 155 -14.88 -14.59 8.76
N SER A 156 -15.14 -13.54 9.55
CA SER A 156 -15.95 -13.56 10.77
C SER A 156 -17.46 -13.45 10.51
N SER A 157 -17.86 -13.09 9.29
CA SER A 157 -19.26 -12.92 8.88
C SER A 157 -19.92 -14.24 8.47
N SER A 158 -21.25 -14.28 8.44
CA SER A 158 -22.03 -15.46 8.02
C SER A 158 -23.22 -15.09 7.13
N GLY A 159 -23.80 -16.06 6.43
CA GLY A 159 -24.97 -15.85 5.56
C GLY A 159 -24.82 -16.46 4.16
N PRO A 160 -25.94 -16.67 3.43
CA PRO A 160 -25.96 -17.39 2.17
C PRO A 160 -25.21 -16.66 1.03
N ILE A 161 -25.10 -15.33 1.10
CA ILE A 161 -24.43 -14.52 0.06
C ILE A 161 -22.90 -14.51 0.20
N LYS A 162 -22.35 -14.89 1.36
CA LYS A 162 -20.90 -14.87 1.65
C LYS A 162 -20.10 -15.59 0.56
N GLN A 163 -20.52 -16.80 0.20
CA GLN A 163 -19.78 -17.58 -0.81
C GLN A 163 -19.80 -16.93 -2.19
N SER A 164 -20.90 -16.29 -2.57
CA SER A 164 -20.99 -15.54 -3.83
C SER A 164 -20.02 -14.36 -3.84
N ILE A 165 -19.90 -13.64 -2.73
CA ILE A 165 -18.94 -12.54 -2.56
C ILE A 165 -17.50 -13.07 -2.66
N LEU A 166 -17.18 -14.14 -1.93
CA LEU A 166 -15.84 -14.76 -1.96
C LEU A 166 -15.45 -15.22 -3.38
N ASN A 167 -16.39 -15.83 -4.12
CA ASN A 167 -16.17 -16.25 -5.49
C ASN A 167 -15.93 -15.04 -6.41
N SER A 168 -16.72 -13.98 -6.26
CA SER A 168 -16.60 -12.76 -7.08
C SER A 168 -15.30 -11.97 -6.78
N LEU A 169 -14.89 -11.90 -5.51
CA LEU A 169 -13.57 -11.41 -5.10
C LEU A 169 -12.46 -12.22 -5.79
N THR A 170 -12.52 -13.55 -5.70
CA THR A 170 -11.52 -14.44 -6.30
C THR A 170 -11.41 -14.20 -7.82
N ASN A 171 -12.55 -14.17 -8.52
CA ASN A 171 -12.58 -13.95 -9.98
C ASN A 171 -11.99 -12.59 -10.38
N THR A 172 -12.21 -11.55 -9.57
CA THR A 172 -11.67 -10.21 -9.85
C THR A 172 -10.15 -10.16 -9.62
N TYR A 173 -9.70 -10.58 -8.45
CA TYR A 173 -8.33 -10.32 -7.99
C TYR A 173 -7.28 -11.31 -8.51
N ILE A 174 -7.68 -12.46 -9.05
CA ILE A 174 -6.76 -13.33 -9.80
C ILE A 174 -6.11 -12.57 -10.98
N HIS A 175 -6.91 -11.78 -11.71
CA HIS A 175 -6.41 -10.99 -12.83
C HIS A 175 -5.48 -9.85 -12.38
N VAL A 176 -5.76 -9.24 -11.23
CA VAL A 176 -4.89 -8.23 -10.59
C VAL A 176 -3.54 -8.86 -10.24
N SER A 177 -3.55 -10.04 -9.62
CA SER A 177 -2.34 -10.76 -9.24
C SER A 177 -1.47 -11.12 -10.44
N ASN A 178 -2.06 -11.69 -11.50
CA ASN A 178 -1.34 -12.01 -12.72
C ASN A 178 -0.80 -10.77 -13.46
N SER A 179 -1.54 -9.66 -13.40
CA SER A 179 -1.09 -8.39 -13.98
C SER A 179 0.14 -7.87 -13.25
N LEU A 180 0.12 -7.88 -11.92
CA LEU A 180 1.24 -7.43 -11.08
C LEU A 180 2.49 -8.29 -11.30
N SER A 181 2.35 -9.62 -11.37
CA SER A 181 3.49 -10.54 -11.56
C SER A 181 4.18 -10.37 -12.92
N ILE A 182 3.48 -9.82 -13.92
CA ILE A 182 4.01 -9.66 -15.28
C ILE A 182 4.63 -8.28 -15.52
N ILE A 183 4.17 -7.24 -14.82
CA ILE A 183 4.81 -5.93 -14.91
C ILE A 183 6.22 -6.06 -14.37
N SER A 184 7.21 -5.76 -15.21
CA SER A 184 8.62 -5.81 -14.83
C SER A 184 8.88 -4.97 -13.58
N LYS A 185 9.62 -5.54 -12.63
CA LYS A 185 10.11 -4.78 -11.47
C LYS A 185 11.02 -3.65 -11.98
N PRO A 186 10.97 -2.46 -11.37
CA PRO A 186 11.90 -1.39 -11.70
C PRO A 186 13.34 -1.90 -11.49
N VAL A 187 14.20 -1.67 -12.47
CA VAL A 187 15.63 -1.97 -12.33
C VAL A 187 16.23 -0.80 -11.54
N SER A 188 16.75 -1.09 -10.34
CA SER A 188 17.51 -0.11 -9.55
C SER A 188 18.61 0.48 -10.43
N LYS A 189 18.52 1.78 -10.70
CA LYS A 189 19.59 2.49 -11.40
C LYS A 189 20.57 2.88 -10.33
N ARG A 190 21.85 2.45 -10.46
CA ARG A 190 22.94 2.95 -9.62
C ARG A 190 22.83 4.48 -9.52
N GLY A 191 22.60 4.97 -8.31
CA GLY A 191 22.49 6.39 -8.01
C GLY A 191 23.64 7.15 -8.66
N GLY A 192 23.32 7.96 -9.66
CA GLY A 192 24.23 9.00 -10.10
C GLY A 192 24.15 10.10 -9.06
N ASN A 193 25.29 10.54 -8.51
CA ASN A 193 25.46 11.73 -7.68
C ASN A 193 25.12 13.02 -8.46
N ASN A 194 23.92 13.10 -9.02
CA ASN A 194 23.37 14.31 -9.57
C ASN A 194 22.51 14.92 -8.48
N ARG A 195 23.16 15.67 -7.58
CA ARG A 195 22.49 16.76 -6.85
C ARG A 195 21.81 17.65 -7.90
N ARG A 196 20.54 17.37 -8.21
CA ARG A 196 19.75 18.29 -9.02
C ARG A 196 19.53 19.50 -8.15
N LEU A 197 19.93 20.66 -8.66
CA LEU A 197 19.50 21.95 -8.11
C LEU A 197 17.98 21.94 -8.06
N LEU A 198 17.44 21.88 -6.84
CA LEU A 198 16.04 21.79 -6.47
C LEU A 198 15.21 22.82 -7.25
N GLY A 199 14.43 22.34 -8.22
CA GLY A 199 13.34 23.09 -8.80
C GLY A 199 12.05 22.61 -8.15
N PHE A 200 11.34 23.50 -7.45
CA PHE A 200 10.06 23.15 -6.88
C PHE A 200 9.07 22.72 -7.97
N PRO A 201 8.19 21.73 -7.71
CA PRO A 201 7.21 21.27 -8.68
C PRO A 201 6.32 22.42 -9.16
N ARG A 202 5.97 22.42 -10.45
CA ARG A 202 5.16 23.48 -11.08
C ARG A 202 3.77 23.65 -10.45
N TRP A 203 3.26 22.62 -9.80
CA TRP A 203 1.95 22.63 -9.13
C TRP A 203 2.02 23.14 -7.68
N LEU A 204 3.22 23.23 -7.09
CA LEU A 204 3.39 23.79 -5.75
C LEU A 204 3.55 25.31 -5.86
N SER A 205 2.50 26.06 -5.50
CA SER A 205 2.53 27.52 -5.50
C SER A 205 3.56 28.06 -4.51
N GLY A 206 4.12 29.25 -4.78
CA GLY A 206 5.05 29.91 -3.85
C GLY A 206 4.43 30.20 -2.47
N LYS A 207 3.12 30.40 -2.43
CA LYS A 207 2.34 30.59 -1.18
C LYS A 207 2.23 29.28 -0.39
N SER A 208 1.86 28.18 -1.05
CA SER A 208 1.77 26.84 -0.43
C SER A 208 3.11 26.40 0.16
N ARG A 209 4.22 26.71 -0.54
CA ARG A 209 5.58 26.47 -0.02
C ARG A 209 5.84 27.26 1.25
N ARG A 210 5.49 28.54 1.26
CA ARG A 210 5.71 29.39 2.43
C ARG A 210 4.92 28.87 3.62
N ILE A 211 3.66 28.46 3.44
CA ILE A 211 2.84 27.86 4.51
C ILE A 211 3.50 26.59 5.06
N LEU A 212 3.99 25.69 4.19
CA LEU A 212 4.67 24.45 4.60
C LEU A 212 6.04 24.69 5.26
N GLN A 213 6.71 25.82 4.97
CA GLN A 213 8.01 26.15 5.53
C GLN A 213 7.92 27.08 6.76
N SER A 214 6.82 27.84 6.89
CA SER A 214 6.61 28.81 7.95
C SER A 214 6.22 28.14 9.26
N SER A 215 6.66 28.74 10.36
CA SER A 215 6.32 28.36 11.74
C SER A 215 5.03 29.03 12.23
N GLY A 216 4.01 29.18 11.37
CA GLY A 216 2.69 29.69 11.78
C GLY A 216 2.45 31.21 11.73
N ASP A 217 3.03 31.94 10.76
CA ASP A 217 2.68 33.36 10.60
C ASP A 217 1.25 33.52 10.03
N GLU A 218 0.33 34.05 10.85
CA GLU A 218 -1.10 34.22 10.55
C GLU A 218 -1.41 35.06 9.28
N ASN A 219 -0.47 35.89 8.84
CA ASN A 219 -0.69 36.88 7.77
C ASN A 219 -0.73 36.30 6.34
N ASP A 220 -0.38 35.03 6.13
CA ASP A 220 -0.42 34.36 4.80
C ASP A 220 -1.60 33.38 4.63
N LEU A 221 -2.50 33.30 5.61
CA LEU A 221 -3.55 32.28 5.75
C LEU A 221 -4.86 32.55 4.99
N GLY A 222 -4.95 33.59 4.16
CA GLY A 222 -6.22 34.02 3.52
C GLY A 222 -6.94 33.00 2.60
N GLU A 223 -6.38 31.80 2.37
CA GLU A 223 -7.00 30.66 1.66
C GLU A 223 -6.95 29.34 2.44
N VAL A 224 -6.61 29.38 3.73
CA VAL A 224 -6.47 28.20 4.60
C VAL A 224 -7.76 28.01 5.39
N LEU A 225 -8.30 26.78 5.42
CA LEU A 225 -9.45 26.46 6.26
C LEU A 225 -8.96 26.36 7.71
N THR A 226 -9.43 27.23 8.59
CA THR A 226 -9.02 27.20 10.01
C THR A 226 -10.05 26.44 10.84
N VAL A 227 -9.59 25.49 11.64
CA VAL A 227 -10.38 24.74 12.62
C VAL A 227 -9.93 25.16 14.02
N SER A 228 -10.88 25.44 14.90
CA SER A 228 -10.61 25.82 16.28
C SER A 228 -11.72 25.36 17.21
N ALA A 229 -11.40 24.64 18.28
CA ALA A 229 -12.38 24.17 19.25
C ALA A 229 -13.15 25.33 19.95
N ASP A 230 -12.54 26.51 20.06
CA ASP A 230 -13.11 27.71 20.69
C ASP A 230 -14.04 28.53 19.77
N GLY A 231 -14.16 28.16 18.50
CA GLY A 231 -14.97 28.86 17.50
C GLY A 231 -14.34 30.13 16.91
N SER A 232 -13.05 30.40 17.13
CA SER A 232 -12.34 31.54 16.56
C SER A 232 -11.99 31.39 15.06
N GLY A 233 -12.03 30.17 14.52
CA GLY A 233 -11.72 29.78 13.15
C GLY A 233 -12.96 29.70 12.24
N ASN A 234 -12.79 29.08 11.06
CA ASN A 234 -13.89 28.88 10.11
C ASN A 234 -14.80 27.71 10.51
N PHE A 235 -14.24 26.69 11.16
CA PHE A 235 -14.94 25.49 11.60
C PHE A 235 -14.58 25.16 13.05
N THR A 236 -15.47 24.48 13.76
CA THR A 236 -15.22 23.95 15.10
C THR A 236 -14.78 22.49 15.09
N THR A 237 -15.00 21.78 13.99
CA THR A 237 -14.60 20.38 13.80
C THR A 237 -13.75 20.23 12.54
N ILE A 238 -12.87 19.23 12.56
CA ILE A 238 -11.99 18.88 11.45
C ILE A 238 -12.83 18.21 10.35
N SER A 239 -13.79 17.37 10.74
CA SER A 239 -14.73 16.73 9.81
C SER A 239 -15.50 17.74 8.95
N ASP A 240 -15.95 18.87 9.51
CA ASP A 240 -16.65 19.90 8.74
C ASP A 240 -15.72 20.60 7.73
N ALA A 241 -14.47 20.89 8.13
CA ALA A 241 -13.47 21.46 7.22
C ALA A 241 -13.14 20.50 6.06
N ILE A 242 -13.00 19.20 6.34
CA ILE A 242 -12.80 18.17 5.32
C ILE A 242 -14.01 18.10 4.39
N ASN A 243 -15.23 18.12 4.93
CA ASN A 243 -16.46 18.09 4.13
C ASN A 243 -16.58 19.31 3.22
N PHE A 244 -16.16 20.49 3.69
CA PHE A 244 -16.13 21.72 2.91
C PHE A 244 -15.08 21.74 1.80
N ALA A 245 -13.91 21.10 2.02
CA ALA A 245 -12.82 21.08 1.05
C ALA A 245 -13.27 20.57 -0.34
N PRO A 246 -12.72 21.09 -1.44
CA PRO A 246 -13.10 20.64 -2.79
C PRO A 246 -12.76 19.16 -3.03
N ASN A 247 -13.63 18.47 -3.76
CA ASN A 247 -13.39 17.09 -4.18
C ASN A 247 -12.42 17.06 -5.37
N ASN A 248 -11.52 16.08 -5.39
CA ASN A 248 -10.52 15.82 -6.44
C ASN A 248 -9.67 17.06 -6.76
N SER A 249 -9.33 17.83 -5.73
CA SER A 249 -8.47 19.00 -5.88
C SER A 249 -7.10 18.60 -6.42
N VAL A 250 -6.63 19.30 -7.45
CA VAL A 250 -5.26 19.17 -7.96
C VAL A 250 -4.28 19.93 -7.05
N ASP A 251 -4.75 21.02 -6.46
CA ASP A 251 -3.98 21.86 -5.56
C ASP A 251 -4.11 21.38 -4.10
N ARG A 252 -3.10 21.68 -3.27
CA ARG A 252 -3.16 21.38 -1.84
C ARG A 252 -4.22 22.21 -1.14
N VAL A 253 -5.03 21.53 -0.32
CA VAL A 253 -6.03 22.17 0.53
C VAL A 253 -5.52 22.13 1.97
N PHE A 254 -5.15 23.29 2.47
CA PHE A 254 -4.62 23.44 3.83
C PHE A 254 -5.77 23.58 4.83
N ILE A 255 -5.76 22.72 5.83
CA ILE A 255 -6.62 22.78 7.00
C ILE A 255 -5.70 22.99 8.20
N TYR A 256 -5.71 24.21 8.73
CA TYR A 256 -4.95 24.57 9.92
C TYR A 256 -5.81 24.32 11.14
N VAL A 257 -5.35 23.45 12.02
CA VAL A 257 -6.06 22.98 13.21
C VAL A 257 -5.37 23.60 14.42
N LYS A 258 -6.00 24.61 15.01
CA LYS A 258 -5.43 25.29 16.18
C LYS A 258 -5.28 24.33 17.36
N GLU A 259 -4.43 24.70 18.31
CA GLU A 259 -4.33 24.04 19.61
C GLU A 259 -5.71 23.72 20.20
N GLY A 260 -5.84 22.54 20.79
CA GLY A 260 -7.10 22.04 21.29
C GLY A 260 -7.21 20.53 21.23
N PHE A 261 -8.23 20.04 21.92
CA PHE A 261 -8.58 18.64 22.00
C PHE A 261 -9.85 18.38 21.17
N TYR A 262 -9.74 17.59 20.11
CA TYR A 262 -10.79 17.32 19.14
C TYR A 262 -11.23 15.85 19.27
N GLU A 263 -12.28 15.59 20.05
CA GLU A 263 -12.86 14.25 20.21
C GLU A 263 -13.80 13.94 19.02
N GLU A 264 -13.23 13.49 17.90
CA GLU A 264 -13.95 13.09 16.70
C GLU A 264 -13.23 11.98 15.93
N ASN A 265 -14.00 11.13 15.24
CA ASN A 265 -13.45 10.19 14.26
C ASN A 265 -13.48 10.84 12.87
N VAL A 266 -12.31 11.22 12.36
CA VAL A 266 -12.16 11.93 11.08
C VAL A 266 -11.96 10.95 9.93
N GLU A 267 -12.70 11.13 8.84
CA GLU A 267 -12.55 10.34 7.61
C GLU A 267 -12.22 11.26 6.43
N ILE A 268 -11.08 11.01 5.77
CA ILE A 268 -10.64 11.69 4.55
C ILE A 268 -10.84 10.72 3.39
N PRO A 269 -12.01 10.72 2.73
CA PRO A 269 -12.33 9.73 1.71
C PRO A 269 -11.47 9.90 0.45
N SER A 270 -11.48 8.89 -0.43
CA SER A 270 -10.60 8.83 -1.60
C SER A 270 -10.75 9.97 -2.61
N TRP A 271 -11.90 10.65 -2.62
CA TRP A 271 -12.15 11.83 -3.45
C TRP A 271 -11.73 13.16 -2.79
N LYS A 272 -11.23 13.16 -1.55
CA LYS A 272 -10.67 14.34 -0.87
C LYS A 272 -9.14 14.31 -0.99
N MET A 273 -8.65 14.57 -2.19
CA MET A 273 -7.21 14.54 -2.51
C MET A 273 -6.47 15.78 -2.02
N ASN A 274 -5.16 15.65 -1.78
CA ASN A 274 -4.23 16.73 -1.47
C ASN A 274 -4.58 17.55 -0.22
N ILE A 275 -5.28 16.95 0.74
CA ILE A 275 -5.51 17.56 2.05
C ILE A 275 -4.19 17.65 2.83
N VAL A 276 -3.98 18.79 3.50
CA VAL A 276 -2.90 19.00 4.45
C VAL A 276 -3.52 19.36 5.80
N LEU A 277 -3.25 18.57 6.84
CA LEU A 277 -3.53 18.94 8.22
C LEU A 277 -2.28 19.57 8.85
N LEU A 278 -2.39 20.80 9.32
CA LEU A 278 -1.31 21.50 10.03
C LEU A 278 -1.80 21.84 11.43
N GLY A 279 -1.15 21.34 12.47
CA GLY A 279 -1.43 21.72 13.86
C GLY A 279 -0.51 22.83 14.37
N ASP A 280 -0.75 23.27 15.61
CA ASP A 280 0.10 24.23 16.34
C ASP A 280 1.31 23.58 17.02
N GLY A 281 1.32 22.24 17.09
CA GLY A 281 2.28 21.43 17.81
C GLY A 281 1.63 20.09 18.14
N SER A 282 2.37 18.99 18.04
CA SER A 282 1.83 17.67 18.38
C SER A 282 1.47 17.58 19.86
N ASP A 283 2.12 18.35 20.73
CA ASP A 283 1.83 18.42 22.17
C ASP A 283 0.55 19.18 22.52
N VAL A 284 0.02 20.01 21.62
CA VAL A 284 -1.11 20.92 21.90
C VAL A 284 -2.31 20.74 20.96
N THR A 285 -2.14 20.19 19.76
CA THR A 285 -3.23 19.88 18.83
C THR A 285 -3.47 18.37 18.77
N VAL A 286 -4.57 17.89 19.38
CA VAL A 286 -4.84 16.45 19.54
C VAL A 286 -6.18 16.06 18.93
N ILE A 287 -6.18 15.08 18.02
CA ILE A 287 -7.39 14.42 17.51
C ILE A 287 -7.53 13.08 18.23
N SER A 288 -8.65 12.90 18.94
CA SER A 288 -8.88 11.76 19.82
C SER A 288 -10.11 10.95 19.46
N GLY A 289 -9.99 9.63 19.57
CA GLY A 289 -11.07 8.67 19.37
C GLY A 289 -10.87 7.45 20.27
N LYS A 290 -11.87 6.55 20.30
CA LYS A 290 -11.85 5.36 21.18
C LYS A 290 -12.56 4.14 20.60
N ARG A 291 -12.67 4.07 19.27
CA ARG A 291 -13.28 2.89 18.63
C ARG A 291 -12.32 1.72 18.72
N SER A 292 -12.86 0.52 18.92
CA SER A 292 -12.07 -0.70 19.09
C SER A 292 -12.80 -1.93 18.54
N VAL A 293 -12.06 -3.01 18.34
CA VAL A 293 -12.64 -4.31 17.95
C VAL A 293 -13.51 -4.90 19.06
N ASP A 294 -13.15 -4.73 20.33
CA ASP A 294 -13.96 -5.18 21.46
C ASP A 294 -15.34 -4.48 21.51
N ASP A 295 -15.40 -3.21 21.09
CA ASP A 295 -16.66 -2.46 20.94
C ASP A 295 -17.42 -2.80 19.64
N GLY A 296 -16.98 -3.84 18.92
CA GLY A 296 -17.64 -4.38 17.74
C GLY A 296 -17.27 -3.70 16.42
N TRP A 297 -16.29 -2.79 16.38
CA TRP A 297 -15.80 -2.24 15.10
C TRP A 297 -14.86 -3.24 14.40
N THR A 298 -14.67 -3.07 13.10
CA THR A 298 -13.51 -3.69 12.43
C THR A 298 -12.24 -2.94 12.80
N THR A 299 -11.07 -3.59 12.75
CA THR A 299 -9.78 -2.88 12.89
C THR A 299 -9.65 -1.75 11.88
N PHE A 300 -10.14 -1.93 10.65
CA PHE A 300 -10.12 -0.90 9.62
C PHE A 300 -10.94 0.35 10.01
N ARG A 301 -12.09 0.20 10.66
CA ARG A 301 -12.97 1.31 11.09
C ARG A 301 -12.77 1.76 12.53
N SER A 302 -11.86 1.15 13.28
CA SER A 302 -11.50 1.60 14.61
C SER A 302 -10.62 2.88 14.60
N ALA A 303 -10.07 3.23 13.43
CA ALA A 303 -9.23 4.42 13.24
C ALA A 303 -9.88 5.71 13.79
N THR A 304 -9.14 6.43 14.64
CA THR A 304 -9.47 7.82 15.01
C THR A 304 -9.42 8.71 13.77
N VAL A 305 -8.33 8.64 12.99
CA VAL A 305 -8.22 9.31 11.69
C VAL A 305 -7.98 8.28 10.59
N ALA A 306 -8.87 8.28 9.60
CA ALA A 306 -8.84 7.40 8.45
C ALA A 306 -8.58 8.17 7.15
N VAL A 307 -7.48 7.88 6.46
CA VAL A 307 -7.06 8.59 5.25
C VAL A 307 -7.06 7.67 4.03
N SER A 308 -7.95 7.96 3.09
CA SER A 308 -8.08 7.30 1.79
C SER A 308 -7.75 8.24 0.60
N GLY A 309 -7.64 9.56 0.84
CA GLY A 309 -7.34 10.59 -0.17
C GLY A 309 -5.84 10.73 -0.49
N GLU A 310 -5.47 10.52 -1.75
CA GLU A 310 -4.08 10.62 -2.27
C GLU A 310 -3.44 11.99 -1.99
N GLY A 311 -2.13 12.00 -1.71
CA GLY A 311 -1.35 13.22 -1.50
C GLY A 311 -1.52 13.86 -0.11
N PHE A 312 -2.06 13.12 0.85
CA PHE A 312 -2.29 13.60 2.21
C PHE A 312 -0.99 14.02 2.91
N LEU A 313 -1.02 15.13 3.63
CA LEU A 313 0.05 15.50 4.55
C LEU A 313 -0.49 15.82 5.93
N ALA A 314 0.28 15.49 6.95
CA ALA A 314 0.06 15.94 8.32
C ALA A 314 1.35 16.49 8.91
N ARG A 315 1.25 17.58 9.68
CA ARG A 315 2.38 18.14 10.42
C ARG A 315 1.95 18.73 11.75
N ASP A 316 2.79 18.58 12.78
CA ASP A 316 2.65 19.25 14.09
C ASP A 316 1.30 18.95 14.75
N ILE A 317 0.83 17.70 14.69
CA ILE A 317 -0.48 17.28 15.22
C ILE A 317 -0.42 15.86 15.80
N SER A 318 -1.26 15.59 16.80
CA SER A 318 -1.40 14.29 17.43
C SER A 318 -2.65 13.53 16.98
N PHE A 319 -2.48 12.23 16.77
CA PHE A 319 -3.56 11.28 16.52
C PHE A 319 -3.55 10.23 17.63
N GLU A 320 -4.64 10.13 18.40
CA GLU A 320 -4.69 9.16 19.50
C GLU A 320 -5.94 8.26 19.46
N ASN A 321 -5.77 7.02 19.93
CA ASN A 321 -6.87 6.14 20.27
C ASN A 321 -6.80 5.74 21.75
N THR A 322 -7.78 6.21 22.52
CA THR A 322 -7.84 6.09 23.99
C THR A 322 -8.65 4.88 24.47
N ALA A 323 -8.95 3.91 23.59
CA ALA A 323 -9.71 2.72 23.95
C ALA A 323 -9.05 1.89 25.08
N GLY A 324 -7.72 1.86 25.13
CA GLY A 324 -6.95 1.11 26.13
C GLY A 324 -6.57 -0.31 25.68
N PRO A 325 -5.59 -0.94 26.34
CA PRO A 325 -5.07 -2.25 25.93
C PRO A 325 -6.05 -3.41 26.15
N GLU A 326 -7.05 -3.24 27.03
CA GLU A 326 -8.14 -4.19 27.26
C GLU A 326 -9.12 -4.27 26.09
N LYS A 327 -9.13 -3.25 25.22
CA LYS A 327 -10.03 -3.14 24.08
C LYS A 327 -9.52 -3.78 22.79
N HIS A 328 -8.38 -4.47 22.88
CA HIS A 328 -7.72 -5.11 21.75
C HIS A 328 -7.41 -4.10 20.63
N GLN A 329 -7.61 -4.45 19.36
CA GLN A 329 -7.21 -3.61 18.24
C GLN A 329 -7.98 -2.27 18.22
N ALA A 330 -7.25 -1.16 18.28
CA ALA A 330 -7.80 0.19 18.32
C ALA A 330 -6.86 1.18 17.62
N VAL A 331 -7.17 1.50 16.36
CA VAL A 331 -6.27 2.27 15.49
C VAL A 331 -6.37 3.76 15.80
N ALA A 332 -5.24 4.45 15.91
CA ALA A 332 -5.17 5.91 16.01
C ALA A 332 -5.15 6.54 14.62
N LEU A 333 -4.25 6.09 13.75
CA LEU A 333 -4.11 6.59 12.39
C LEU A 333 -4.10 5.43 11.40
N ARG A 334 -4.96 5.50 10.37
CA ARG A 334 -4.93 4.61 9.21
C ARG A 334 -4.68 5.41 7.94
N ILE A 335 -3.72 4.96 7.13
CA ILE A 335 -3.47 5.53 5.79
C ILE A 335 -3.52 4.42 4.74
N ASN A 336 -4.42 4.57 3.77
CA ASN A 336 -4.47 3.82 2.50
C ASN A 336 -4.55 4.79 1.32
N ALA A 337 -3.67 5.78 1.33
CA ALA A 337 -3.54 6.82 0.33
C ALA A 337 -2.10 6.89 -0.17
N ASP A 338 -1.92 6.93 -1.49
CA ASP A 338 -0.59 7.04 -2.10
C ASP A 338 0.00 8.45 -1.90
N LEU A 339 1.33 8.50 -1.85
CA LEU A 339 2.10 9.73 -1.71
C LEU A 339 1.74 10.54 -0.46
N SER A 340 1.54 9.82 0.65
CA SER A 340 1.19 10.42 1.95
C SER A 340 2.43 10.62 2.81
N ALA A 341 2.58 11.79 3.45
CA ALA A 341 3.66 12.03 4.40
C ALA A 341 3.21 12.64 5.72
N VAL A 342 3.87 12.27 6.82
CA VAL A 342 3.57 12.72 8.18
C VAL A 342 4.86 13.23 8.82
N TYR A 343 4.87 14.45 9.34
CA TYR A 343 6.08 15.11 9.84
C TYR A 343 5.86 15.75 11.22
N ARG A 344 6.67 15.39 12.23
CA ARG A 344 6.53 15.91 13.61
C ARG A 344 5.13 15.70 14.18
N CYS A 345 4.61 14.51 14.01
CA CYS A 345 3.32 14.11 14.58
C CYS A 345 3.54 13.08 15.68
N THR A 346 2.60 13.03 16.61
CA THR A 346 2.53 11.93 17.57
C THR A 346 1.37 11.02 17.21
N ILE A 347 1.61 9.70 17.21
CA ILE A 347 0.59 8.68 16.98
C ILE A 347 0.57 7.77 18.20
N ASP A 348 -0.49 7.86 19.02
CA ASP A 348 -0.57 7.18 20.31
C ASP A 348 -1.75 6.20 20.38
N GLY A 349 -1.47 5.00 20.88
CA GLY A 349 -2.44 3.94 21.09
C GLY A 349 -1.85 2.82 21.94
N TYR A 350 -2.42 1.62 21.80
CA TYR A 350 -1.91 0.39 22.42
C TYR A 350 -1.74 -0.67 21.34
N GLN A 351 -2.72 -1.56 21.17
CA GLN A 351 -2.70 -2.58 20.13
C GLN A 351 -3.18 -1.97 18.80
N ASP A 352 -2.44 -2.22 17.72
CA ASP A 352 -2.74 -1.78 16.36
C ASP A 352 -2.78 -0.23 16.20
N THR A 353 -1.87 0.52 16.84
CA THR A 353 -1.85 2.00 16.83
C THR A 353 -1.85 2.62 15.43
N LEU A 354 -0.87 2.26 14.59
CA LEU A 354 -0.65 2.85 13.27
C LEU A 354 -0.85 1.81 12.17
N TYR A 355 -1.92 1.99 11.41
CA TYR A 355 -2.25 1.14 10.27
C TYR A 355 -1.71 1.75 8.97
N VAL A 356 -0.48 1.41 8.62
CA VAL A 356 0.15 1.67 7.31
C VAL A 356 -0.44 0.73 6.25
N HIS A 357 -1.72 0.89 5.96
CA HIS A 357 -2.53 -0.09 5.25
C HIS A 357 -1.98 -0.38 3.85
N SER A 358 -1.87 0.61 2.96
CA SER A 358 -1.41 0.40 1.57
C SER A 358 -0.80 1.65 0.93
N PHE A 359 -0.25 1.48 -0.28
CA PHE A 359 0.44 2.50 -1.09
C PHE A 359 1.76 3.01 -0.49
N ARG A 360 2.36 4.06 -1.09
CA ARG A 360 3.63 4.65 -0.62
C ARG A 360 3.38 5.70 0.45
N GLN A 361 4.14 5.60 1.55
CA GLN A 361 4.00 6.49 2.70
C GLN A 361 5.37 6.87 3.28
N PHE A 362 5.45 8.05 3.91
CA PHE A 362 6.67 8.53 4.57
C PHE A 362 6.35 9.16 5.94
N TYR A 363 7.13 8.83 6.96
CA TYR A 363 6.99 9.37 8.31
C TYR A 363 8.34 9.92 8.76
N ARG A 364 8.39 11.19 9.19
CA ARG A 364 9.62 11.87 9.59
C ARG A 364 9.47 12.50 10.96
N GLU A 365 10.43 12.24 11.84
CA GLU A 365 10.49 12.88 13.17
C GLU A 365 9.17 12.72 13.96
N CYS A 366 8.52 11.56 13.82
CA CYS A 366 7.29 11.26 14.54
C CYS A 366 7.57 10.45 15.81
N ASP A 367 6.71 10.62 16.81
CA ASP A 367 6.68 9.75 17.99
C ASP A 367 5.53 8.75 17.85
N ILE A 368 5.82 7.45 17.87
CA ILE A 368 4.82 6.40 17.65
C ILE A 368 4.80 5.46 18.85
N TYR A 369 3.66 5.39 19.53
CA TYR A 369 3.49 4.64 20.76
C TYR A 369 2.58 3.42 20.60
N GLY A 370 2.90 2.31 21.24
CA GLY A 370 1.97 1.18 21.31
C GLY A 370 2.52 -0.05 22.02
N THR A 371 1.77 -1.15 21.95
CA THR A 371 2.10 -2.41 22.63
C THR A 371 2.26 -3.56 21.64
N ILE A 372 1.16 -4.03 21.06
CA ILE A 372 1.13 -5.21 20.17
C ILE A 372 0.84 -4.73 18.75
N ASP A 373 1.69 -5.15 17.81
CA ASP A 373 1.54 -4.91 16.37
C ASP A 373 1.27 -3.44 16.03
N TYR A 374 1.88 -2.52 16.78
CA TYR A 374 1.45 -1.13 16.77
C TYR A 374 1.88 -0.34 15.51
N ILE A 375 2.72 -0.93 14.66
CA ILE A 375 2.95 -0.49 13.27
C ILE A 375 2.67 -1.68 12.34
N PHE A 376 1.56 -1.67 11.62
CA PHE A 376 1.12 -2.83 10.86
C PHE A 376 0.46 -2.47 9.53
N GLY A 377 0.45 -3.43 8.60
CA GLY A 377 -0.15 -3.28 7.27
C GLY A 377 0.79 -3.69 6.14
N ASN A 378 0.46 -3.23 4.93
CA ASN A 378 1.11 -3.64 3.69
C ASN A 378 1.43 -2.45 2.77
N ALA A 379 1.68 -1.27 3.33
CA ALA A 379 2.26 -0.15 2.59
C ALA A 379 3.70 -0.44 2.14
N ALA A 380 4.18 0.37 1.20
CA ALA A 380 5.61 0.62 1.03
C ALA A 380 5.92 1.88 1.83
N VAL A 381 6.50 1.72 3.03
CA VAL A 381 6.64 2.83 3.99
C VAL A 381 8.05 2.95 4.51
N VAL A 382 8.52 4.20 4.61
CA VAL A 382 9.77 4.56 5.29
C VAL A 382 9.46 5.46 6.48
N PHE A 383 9.97 5.07 7.66
CA PHE A 383 10.05 5.88 8.86
C PHE A 383 11.48 6.39 8.99
N GLN A 384 11.66 7.70 9.20
CA GLN A 384 12.98 8.31 9.25
C GLN A 384 13.11 9.27 10.43
N GLY A 385 14.11 9.09 11.28
CA GLY A 385 14.29 9.98 12.45
C GLY A 385 13.14 9.89 13.47
N CYS A 386 12.35 8.82 13.46
CA CYS A 386 11.21 8.66 14.35
C CYS A 386 11.63 8.04 15.69
N ASN A 387 10.89 8.37 16.75
CA ASN A 387 10.92 7.60 17.99
C ASN A 387 9.81 6.55 17.95
N ILE A 388 10.16 5.32 18.22
CA ILE A 388 9.29 4.16 18.17
C ILE A 388 9.24 3.59 19.58
N ILE A 389 8.17 3.90 20.32
CA ILE A 389 8.11 3.74 21.77
C ILE A 389 7.14 2.60 22.16
N SER A 390 7.69 1.52 22.71
CA SER A 390 6.89 0.45 23.29
C SER A 390 6.38 0.84 24.69
N LYS A 391 5.08 0.69 24.91
CA LYS A 391 4.38 0.90 26.19
C LYS A 391 4.28 -0.39 26.98
N MET A 392 4.10 -0.29 28.29
CA MET A 392 3.80 -1.44 29.14
C MET A 392 2.47 -2.11 28.69
N PRO A 393 2.48 -3.40 28.32
CA PRO A 393 1.27 -4.12 27.92
C PRO A 393 0.52 -4.66 29.15
N LEU A 394 -0.61 -5.35 28.93
CA LEU A 394 -1.31 -6.04 30.02
C LEU A 394 -0.47 -7.18 30.60
N PRO A 395 -0.68 -7.57 31.87
CA PRO A 395 0.01 -8.71 32.46
C PRO A 395 -0.09 -9.99 31.61
N GLY A 396 1.06 -10.59 31.29
CA GLY A 396 1.14 -11.80 30.48
C GLY A 396 1.19 -11.57 28.96
N GLN A 397 1.11 -10.32 28.50
CA GLN A 397 1.39 -9.94 27.11
C GLN A 397 2.85 -9.51 26.94
N GLY A 398 3.34 -9.57 25.70
CA GLY A 398 4.58 -8.93 25.28
C GLY A 398 4.31 -7.71 24.39
N THR A 399 5.36 -7.03 23.95
CA THR A 399 5.25 -5.98 22.92
C THR A 399 5.82 -6.45 21.59
N VAL A 400 5.23 -5.97 20.50
CA VAL A 400 5.67 -6.24 19.14
C VAL A 400 5.52 -4.97 18.33
N ILE A 401 6.63 -4.49 17.77
CA ILE A 401 6.65 -3.22 17.03
C ILE A 401 5.93 -3.37 15.69
N THR A 402 6.43 -4.26 14.83
CA THR A 402 5.88 -4.39 13.47
C THR A 402 5.12 -5.70 13.23
N SER A 403 4.06 -5.59 12.42
CA SER A 403 3.30 -6.74 11.93
C SER A 403 2.98 -6.55 10.44
N GLN A 404 3.98 -6.80 9.59
CA GLN A 404 3.89 -6.50 8.17
C GLN A 404 3.19 -7.63 7.39
N SER A 405 2.25 -7.29 6.49
CA SER A 405 1.33 -8.24 5.85
C SER A 405 1.48 -8.42 4.35
N ARG A 406 2.69 -8.31 3.81
CA ARG A 406 2.95 -8.68 2.42
C ARG A 406 2.61 -10.13 2.17
N ASN A 407 1.70 -10.36 1.22
CA ASN A 407 1.10 -11.66 0.97
C ASN A 407 1.68 -12.33 -0.29
N SER A 408 2.32 -11.57 -1.18
CA SER A 408 2.93 -12.06 -2.42
C SER A 408 4.34 -11.46 -2.64
N PRO A 409 5.28 -12.22 -3.22
CA PRO A 409 6.61 -11.72 -3.57
C PRO A 409 6.58 -10.69 -4.71
N ASP A 410 5.45 -10.58 -5.41
CA ASP A 410 5.24 -9.63 -6.50
C ASP A 410 4.78 -8.25 -6.02
N GLU A 411 4.35 -8.10 -4.76
CA GLU A 411 4.01 -6.80 -4.18
C GLU A 411 5.28 -6.03 -3.82
N ASP A 412 5.40 -4.75 -4.16
CA ASP A 412 6.59 -3.97 -3.79
C ASP A 412 6.32 -3.20 -2.49
N THR A 413 6.06 -3.95 -1.42
CA THR A 413 5.63 -3.43 -0.11
C THR A 413 6.56 -3.93 1.00
N GLY A 414 6.50 -3.27 2.16
CA GLY A 414 7.39 -3.48 3.30
C GLY A 414 7.46 -2.27 4.23
N ILE A 415 7.95 -2.48 5.43
CA ILE A 415 8.20 -1.43 6.43
C ILE A 415 9.71 -1.23 6.56
N SER A 416 10.19 0.01 6.37
CA SER A 416 11.59 0.39 6.56
C SER A 416 11.68 1.42 7.68
N LEU A 417 12.44 1.12 8.74
CA LEU A 417 12.73 2.04 9.84
C LEU A 417 14.19 2.46 9.73
N GLN A 418 14.43 3.70 9.32
CA GLN A 418 15.76 4.24 9.06
C GLN A 418 16.10 5.34 10.08
N ASN A 419 17.29 5.27 10.68
CA ASN A 419 17.73 6.29 11.65
C ASN A 419 16.67 6.58 12.72
N CYS A 420 15.98 5.54 13.19
CA CYS A 420 14.94 5.64 14.21
C CYS A 420 15.52 5.31 15.59
N SER A 421 14.82 5.74 16.64
CA SER A 421 15.13 5.34 18.02
C SER A 421 14.06 4.37 18.50
N ILE A 422 14.45 3.12 18.78
CA ILE A 422 13.57 2.08 19.30
C ILE A 422 13.68 2.09 20.83
N LEU A 423 12.63 2.57 21.49
CA LEU A 423 12.63 2.93 22.91
C LEU A 423 11.49 2.23 23.64
N ALA A 424 11.57 2.24 24.97
CA ALA A 424 10.50 1.80 25.87
C ALA A 424 10.09 2.95 26.78
N THR A 425 8.84 2.96 27.23
CA THR A 425 8.41 3.81 28.35
C THR A 425 9.12 3.38 29.64
N ASP A 426 9.28 4.31 30.60
CA ASP A 426 10.01 4.06 31.85
C ASP A 426 9.49 2.84 32.62
N ASP A 427 8.17 2.63 32.61
CA ASP A 427 7.52 1.49 33.26
C ASP A 427 7.81 0.16 32.55
N LEU A 428 7.85 0.12 31.22
CA LEU A 428 8.28 -1.06 30.47
C LEU A 428 9.77 -1.32 30.67
N SER A 429 10.63 -0.29 30.56
CA SER A 429 12.08 -0.41 30.76
C SER A 429 12.40 -0.98 32.15
N SER A 430 11.71 -0.49 33.20
CA SER A 430 11.87 -0.98 34.57
C SER A 430 11.40 -2.44 34.77
N ASN A 431 10.59 -2.98 33.86
CA ASN A 431 9.99 -4.31 33.93
C ASN A 431 10.37 -5.21 32.75
N SER A 432 11.39 -4.84 31.97
CA SER A 432 11.80 -5.54 30.72
C SER A 432 12.13 -7.01 30.94
N SER A 433 12.68 -7.37 32.11
CA SER A 433 12.92 -8.77 32.49
C SER A 433 11.67 -9.66 32.58
N SER A 434 10.47 -9.06 32.64
CA SER A 434 9.18 -9.76 32.77
C SER A 434 8.28 -9.61 31.54
N VAL A 435 8.64 -8.75 30.60
CA VAL A 435 7.85 -8.45 29.40
C VAL A 435 8.75 -8.65 28.18
N LYS A 436 8.38 -9.64 27.36
CA LYS A 436 9.11 -9.89 26.12
C LYS A 436 8.75 -8.86 25.07
N SER A 437 9.76 -8.29 24.41
CA SER A 437 9.58 -7.28 23.38
C SER A 437 10.33 -7.65 22.10
N TYR A 438 9.65 -7.49 20.95
CA TYR A 438 10.16 -7.92 19.65
C TYR A 438 10.05 -6.81 18.61
N LEU A 439 11.04 -6.75 17.70
CA LEU A 439 11.08 -5.87 16.53
C LEU A 439 9.92 -6.11 15.57
N GLY A 440 9.42 -7.35 15.48
CA GLY A 440 8.25 -7.65 14.67
C GLY A 440 7.88 -9.13 14.61
N ARG A 441 6.79 -9.41 13.88
CA ARG A 441 6.32 -10.77 13.56
C ARG A 441 5.56 -10.86 12.24
N PRO A 442 5.59 -12.01 11.53
CA PRO A 442 5.11 -12.08 10.15
C PRO A 442 3.61 -12.32 10.06
N TRP A 443 2.81 -11.25 9.99
CA TRP A 443 1.36 -11.38 9.79
C TRP A 443 1.01 -12.18 8.51
N ARG A 444 1.86 -12.11 7.48
CA ARG A 444 1.74 -12.86 6.21
C ARG A 444 3.08 -13.44 5.75
N ASN A 445 3.02 -14.40 4.83
CA ASN A 445 4.16 -15.25 4.48
C ASN A 445 5.37 -14.50 3.91
N TYR A 446 5.15 -13.39 3.22
CA TYR A 446 6.23 -12.60 2.62
C TYR A 446 6.52 -11.32 3.41
N SER A 447 6.20 -11.34 4.73
CA SER A 447 6.38 -10.20 5.62
C SER A 447 7.76 -9.57 5.43
N THR A 448 7.81 -8.27 5.16
CA THR A 448 9.06 -7.55 4.85
C THR A 448 9.21 -6.38 5.81
N THR A 449 10.20 -6.41 6.69
CA THR A 449 10.52 -5.32 7.62
C THR A 449 12.03 -5.17 7.74
N VAL A 450 12.53 -3.94 7.70
CA VAL A 450 13.96 -3.68 7.91
C VAL A 450 14.19 -2.55 8.91
N TYR A 451 15.25 -2.68 9.69
CA TYR A 451 15.78 -1.65 10.59
C TYR A 451 17.17 -1.26 10.12
N LEU A 452 17.34 0.01 9.73
CA LEU A 452 18.55 0.55 9.13
C LEU A 452 19.08 1.67 10.02
N GLU A 453 20.34 1.61 10.41
CA GLU A 453 21.07 2.67 11.13
C GLU A 453 20.33 3.20 12.35
N SER A 454 19.56 2.33 13.01
CA SER A 454 18.65 2.71 14.08
C SER A 454 19.24 2.37 15.45
N TYR A 455 18.93 3.21 16.43
CA TYR A 455 19.22 2.91 17.83
C TYR A 455 18.21 1.90 18.37
N ILE A 456 18.68 0.81 18.97
CA ILE A 456 17.85 -0.22 19.59
C ILE A 456 18.24 -0.34 21.06
N ASP A 457 17.30 -0.03 21.95
CA ASP A 457 17.49 -0.12 23.40
C ASP A 457 17.37 -1.58 23.92
N ASP A 458 17.77 -1.81 25.18
CA ASP A 458 18.06 -3.15 25.71
C ASP A 458 16.82 -3.99 26.10
N PHE A 459 15.62 -3.43 25.99
CA PHE A 459 14.37 -4.13 26.28
C PHE A 459 13.97 -5.13 25.19
N ILE A 460 14.56 -5.06 23.99
CA ILE A 460 14.31 -6.00 22.90
C ILE A 460 15.00 -7.34 23.19
N GLU A 461 14.25 -8.42 23.06
CA GLU A 461 14.76 -9.78 23.26
C GLU A 461 15.92 -10.10 22.30
N PRO A 462 16.94 -10.88 22.72
CA PRO A 462 18.07 -11.25 21.87
C PRO A 462 17.64 -11.90 20.54
N GLU A 463 16.56 -12.69 20.55
CA GLU A 463 15.98 -13.29 19.34
C GLU A 463 15.54 -12.23 18.31
N GLY A 464 15.21 -11.02 18.77
CA GLY A 464 14.81 -9.84 17.99
C GLY A 464 13.40 -9.95 17.40
N TRP A 465 13.04 -11.11 16.87
CA TRP A 465 11.83 -11.35 16.09
C TRP A 465 11.02 -12.50 16.68
N SER A 466 9.69 -12.43 16.59
CA SER A 466 8.79 -13.51 17.04
C SER A 466 8.01 -14.11 15.87
N ASN A 467 7.73 -15.41 15.93
CA ASN A 467 6.94 -16.06 14.90
C ASN A 467 5.44 -15.74 15.06
N TRP A 468 4.69 -15.82 13.97
CA TRP A 468 3.23 -15.62 14.02
C TRP A 468 2.53 -16.87 14.57
N VAL A 469 2.58 -17.96 13.79
CA VAL A 469 2.08 -19.28 14.17
C VAL A 469 2.98 -20.35 13.53
N GLY A 470 3.59 -21.20 14.34
CA GLY A 470 4.49 -22.26 13.85
C GLY A 470 5.61 -21.69 12.97
N ASP A 471 5.87 -22.36 11.85
CA ASP A 471 6.92 -21.99 10.88
C ASP A 471 6.39 -21.17 9.69
N GLN A 472 5.17 -20.64 9.78
CA GLN A 472 4.55 -19.90 8.68
C GLN A 472 5.38 -18.67 8.30
N GLY A 473 5.83 -18.62 7.04
CA GLY A 473 6.54 -17.49 6.47
C GLY A 473 8.02 -17.38 6.85
N LEU A 474 8.54 -18.22 7.76
CA LEU A 474 9.92 -18.08 8.27
C LEU A 474 11.00 -18.30 7.19
N ASP A 475 10.64 -18.98 6.09
CA ASP A 475 11.48 -19.24 4.93
C ASP A 475 11.32 -18.22 3.78
N THR A 476 10.29 -17.38 3.85
CA THR A 476 9.84 -16.53 2.74
C THR A 476 9.72 -15.05 3.10
N LEU A 477 9.66 -14.72 4.40
CA LEU A 477 9.76 -13.37 4.93
C LEU A 477 11.14 -12.76 4.62
N TYR A 478 11.24 -11.45 4.76
CA TYR A 478 12.50 -10.71 4.68
C TYR A 478 12.61 -9.75 5.87
N TYR A 479 13.29 -10.19 6.92
CA TYR A 479 13.58 -9.38 8.11
C TYR A 479 15.06 -9.02 8.13
N GLY A 480 15.32 -7.71 8.07
CA GLY A 480 16.65 -7.19 7.82
C GLY A 480 17.12 -6.22 8.89
N GLU A 481 18.39 -6.33 9.29
CA GLU A 481 19.06 -5.37 10.16
C GLU A 481 20.36 -4.88 9.49
N TYR A 482 20.54 -3.56 9.40
CA TYR A 482 21.71 -2.91 8.79
C TYR A 482 22.27 -1.84 9.73
N GLU A 483 23.53 -1.97 10.15
CA GLU A 483 24.27 -0.96 10.94
C GLU A 483 23.50 -0.36 12.15
N ASN A 484 22.63 -1.15 12.77
CA ASN A 484 21.93 -0.75 14.00
C ASN A 484 22.91 -0.69 15.18
N TYR A 485 22.67 0.23 16.11
CA TYR A 485 23.51 0.46 17.28
C TYR A 485 22.67 0.54 18.55
N GLY A 486 23.33 0.56 19.71
CA GLY A 486 22.66 0.51 21.01
C GLY A 486 22.72 -0.89 21.64
N PRO A 487 22.29 -1.02 22.90
CA PRO A 487 22.47 -2.25 23.66
C PRO A 487 21.59 -3.42 23.17
N GLY A 488 20.45 -3.16 22.52
CA GLY A 488 19.59 -4.18 21.91
C GLY A 488 19.94 -4.58 20.46
N SER A 489 21.00 -3.99 19.87
CA SER A 489 21.33 -4.21 18.45
C SER A 489 22.24 -5.41 18.18
N ALA A 490 22.63 -6.17 19.22
CA ALA A 490 23.50 -7.34 19.06
C ALA A 490 22.82 -8.44 18.23
N ILE A 491 23.50 -8.92 17.18
CA ILE A 491 22.96 -9.89 16.22
C ILE A 491 23.22 -11.36 16.56
N ASP A 492 24.15 -11.66 17.46
CA ASP A 492 24.60 -13.03 17.75
C ASP A 492 23.51 -13.93 18.35
N GLY A 493 22.49 -13.33 18.98
CA GLY A 493 21.36 -14.02 19.60
C GLY A 493 20.10 -14.11 18.73
N ARG A 494 20.14 -13.57 17.51
CA ARG A 494 18.95 -13.48 16.64
C ARG A 494 18.47 -14.85 16.18
N VAL A 495 17.20 -14.90 15.78
CA VAL A 495 16.57 -16.09 15.20
C VAL A 495 17.36 -16.65 14.01
N SER A 496 17.32 -17.98 13.84
CA SER A 496 18.02 -18.69 12.76
C SER A 496 17.15 -18.92 11.52
N TRP A 497 16.15 -18.06 11.28
CA TRP A 497 15.21 -18.23 10.18
C TRP A 497 15.87 -17.91 8.83
N ALA A 498 15.49 -18.63 7.77
CA ALA A 498 16.06 -18.39 6.44
C ALA A 498 15.69 -17.00 5.87
N GLY A 499 14.56 -16.43 6.29
CA GLY A 499 14.15 -15.07 5.95
C GLY A 499 14.76 -13.96 6.81
N TYR A 500 15.54 -14.28 7.84
CA TYR A 500 16.29 -13.28 8.61
C TYR A 500 17.63 -12.99 7.94
N HIS A 501 18.00 -11.71 7.87
CA HIS A 501 19.15 -11.22 7.14
C HIS A 501 19.90 -10.14 7.93
N VAL A 502 21.18 -10.40 8.20
CA VAL A 502 22.14 -9.32 8.46
C VAL A 502 22.48 -8.72 7.10
N MET A 503 22.10 -7.46 6.90
CA MET A 503 22.12 -6.84 5.58
C MET A 503 23.50 -6.24 5.26
N GLU A 504 23.81 -6.21 3.98
CA GLU A 504 24.91 -5.42 3.43
C GLU A 504 24.36 -4.14 2.77
N TYR A 505 25.22 -3.16 2.48
CA TYR A 505 24.83 -1.89 1.87
C TYR A 505 23.92 -2.05 0.63
N SER A 506 24.22 -3.00 -0.25
CA SER A 506 23.44 -3.22 -1.48
C SER A 506 22.01 -3.69 -1.22
N ASP A 507 21.76 -4.32 -0.07
CA ASP A 507 20.42 -4.70 0.34
C ASP A 507 19.73 -3.55 1.05
N ALA A 508 20.43 -2.86 1.97
CA ALA A 508 19.91 -1.71 2.70
C ALA A 508 19.46 -0.58 1.75
N ALA A 509 20.26 -0.29 0.72
CA ALA A 509 19.97 0.73 -0.29
C ALA A 509 18.59 0.55 -0.96
N LYS A 510 18.08 -0.69 -1.09
CA LYS A 510 16.77 -0.97 -1.71
C LYS A 510 15.58 -0.51 -0.86
N PHE A 511 15.80 -0.27 0.43
CA PHE A 511 14.79 0.11 1.41
C PHE A 511 14.88 1.59 1.83
N THR A 512 15.69 2.37 1.10
CA THR A 512 15.86 3.81 1.30
C THR A 512 14.73 4.61 0.64
N VAL A 513 14.63 5.90 1.00
CA VAL A 513 13.60 6.80 0.46
C VAL A 513 13.63 6.86 -1.08
N SER A 514 14.81 6.98 -1.70
CA SER A 514 14.91 7.12 -3.15
C SER A 514 14.58 5.84 -3.92
N GLU A 515 14.98 4.67 -3.41
CA GLU A 515 14.76 3.40 -4.13
C GLU A 515 13.41 2.75 -3.80
N PHE A 516 12.98 2.80 -2.53
CA PHE A 516 11.83 2.03 -2.06
C PHE A 516 10.50 2.73 -2.33
N ILE A 517 10.45 4.04 -2.09
CA ILE A 517 9.23 4.85 -2.23
C ILE A 517 9.37 5.96 -3.27
N THR A 518 10.44 5.93 -4.08
CA THR A 518 10.70 6.89 -5.16
C THR A 518 10.62 8.35 -4.66
N GLY A 519 11.19 8.62 -3.48
CA GLY A 519 10.97 9.85 -2.72
C GLY A 519 11.19 11.13 -3.51
N GLU A 520 12.27 11.21 -4.30
CA GLU A 520 12.59 12.37 -5.15
C GLU A 520 11.46 12.76 -6.14
N GLU A 521 10.58 11.82 -6.50
CA GLU A 521 9.48 12.10 -7.44
C GLU A 521 8.33 12.89 -6.79
N TRP A 522 8.22 12.89 -5.46
CA TRP A 522 7.06 13.45 -4.77
C TRP A 522 7.36 14.14 -3.43
N LEU A 523 8.34 13.71 -2.65
CA LEU A 523 8.67 14.31 -1.34
C LEU A 523 9.19 15.74 -1.46
N ASP A 524 9.93 16.06 -2.52
CA ASP A 524 10.35 17.44 -2.84
C ASP A 524 9.17 18.44 -2.88
N SER A 525 7.96 17.95 -3.19
CA SER A 525 6.74 18.76 -3.22
C SER A 525 6.12 19.04 -1.86
N THR A 526 6.53 18.29 -0.84
CA THR A 526 5.96 18.36 0.51
C THR A 526 6.66 19.41 1.37
N SER A 527 7.88 19.80 0.99
CA SER A 527 8.80 20.62 1.81
C SER A 527 9.19 19.96 3.14
N PHE A 528 8.84 18.70 3.38
CA PHE A 528 9.30 17.94 4.54
C PHE A 528 10.75 17.47 4.32
N PRO A 529 11.60 17.51 5.35
CA PRO A 529 12.96 17.03 5.23
C PRO A 529 12.98 15.51 5.09
N TYR A 530 13.90 15.01 4.27
CA TYR A 530 14.15 13.59 4.14
C TYR A 530 15.59 13.34 3.66
N ASP A 531 16.15 12.20 4.05
CA ASP A 531 17.44 11.71 3.57
C ASP A 531 17.21 10.63 2.50
N ASP A 532 17.86 10.76 1.34
CA ASP A 532 17.61 9.94 0.14
C ASP A 532 18.02 8.46 0.29
N GLY A 533 19.11 8.21 1.03
CA GLY A 533 19.82 6.94 1.11
C GLY A 533 20.18 6.56 2.55
N VAL A 534 20.85 5.42 2.72
CA VAL A 534 21.63 5.06 3.93
C VAL A 534 23.00 5.71 3.85
#